data_AF-A0A968WHW5-F1
#
_entry.id   AF-A0A968WHW5-F1
#
_cell.length_a   1.000
_cell.length_b   1.000
_cell.length_c   1.000
_cell.angle_alpha   90.00
_cell.angle_beta   90.00
_cell.angle_gamma   90.00
#
_symmetry.space_group_name_H-M   'P 1'
#
loop_
_entity.id
_entity.type
_entity.pdbx_description
1 polymer ?
#
loop_
_entity_poly.entity_id
_entity_poly.type
_entity_poly.pdbx_seq_one_letter_code
_entity_poly.pdbx_strand_id
1 'polypeptide(L)'
;MKRILNYKNWLAAALIIATACTETDLGPVLDETTFVAPVLINPATATTVELLPENAANLYEEFEWEKTQYGVNVSATYVLEIDDNEDFSSPQSLAQSSAPRSW
;
A
#
# COMPACT_ATOMS: atom_id res chain seq x y z
N MET A 1 29.53 31.92 43.75
CA MET A 1 30.04 31.40 42.45
C MET A 1 29.46 30.02 42.12
N LYS A 2 28.12 29.86 42.07
CA LYS A 2 27.46 28.57 41.71
C LYS A 2 26.59 28.64 40.44
N ARG A 3 26.37 29.85 39.89
CA ARG A 3 25.55 30.05 38.68
C ARG A 3 26.33 29.76 37.38
N ILE A 4 27.66 29.86 37.43
CA ILE A 4 28.55 29.67 36.28
C ILE A 4 28.88 28.18 36.06
N LEU A 5 28.61 27.29 37.02
CA LEU A 5 28.81 25.85 36.83
C LEU A 5 27.60 25.17 36.16
N ASN A 6 26.40 25.78 36.22
CA ASN A 6 25.18 25.18 35.69
C ASN A 6 24.96 25.47 34.20
N TYR A 7 25.44 26.60 33.67
CA TYR A 7 25.25 26.93 32.24
C TYR A 7 26.05 25.98 31.32
N LYS A 8 27.20 25.48 31.80
CA LYS A 8 28.08 24.58 31.05
C LYS A 8 27.43 23.21 30.81
N ASN A 9 26.67 22.70 31.79
CA ASN A 9 25.91 21.46 31.65
C ASN A 9 24.68 21.63 30.76
N TRP A 10 24.08 22.83 30.72
CA TRP A 10 22.95 23.14 29.83
C TRP A 10 23.40 23.30 28.38
N LEU A 11 24.57 23.90 28.14
CA LEU A 11 25.17 23.98 26.80
C LEU A 11 25.52 22.60 26.24
N ALA A 12 26.02 21.69 27.09
CA ALA A 12 26.30 20.31 26.68
C ALA A 12 25.02 19.54 26.32
N ALA A 13 23.93 19.72 27.06
CA ALA A 13 22.65 19.09 26.76
C ALA A 13 22.03 19.62 25.45
N ALA A 14 22.13 20.93 25.19
CA ALA A 14 21.64 21.54 23.95
C ALA A 14 22.38 21.03 22.70
N LEU A 15 23.68 20.71 22.84
CA LEU A 15 24.51 20.20 21.74
C LEU A 15 24.12 18.76 21.34
N ILE A 16 23.73 17.92 22.30
CA ILE A 16 23.34 16.51 22.06
C ILE A 16 21.95 16.42 21.40
N ILE A 17 21.04 17.33 21.74
CA ILE A 17 19.69 17.37 21.15
C ILE A 17 19.75 17.80 19.68
N ALA A 18 20.70 18.67 19.31
CA ALA A 18 20.85 19.16 17.94
C ALA A 18 21.31 18.07 16.94
N THR A 19 22.05 17.05 17.38
CA THR A 19 22.52 15.96 16.51
C THR A 19 21.55 14.78 16.44
N ALA A 20 20.50 14.75 17.27
CA ALA A 20 19.52 13.67 17.28
C ALA A 20 18.47 13.77 16.14
N CYS A 21 18.49 14.87 15.37
CA CYS A 21 17.52 15.15 14.31
C CYS A 21 18.11 15.05 12.88
N THR A 22 19.18 14.30 12.65
CA THR A 22 19.80 14.21 11.31
C THR A 22 19.51 12.95 10.52
N GLU A 23 18.87 11.94 11.10
CA GLU A 23 18.51 10.73 10.36
C GLU A 23 17.12 10.92 9.74
N THR A 24 17.11 11.44 8.52
CA THR A 24 15.94 11.29 7.66
C THR A 24 15.91 9.84 7.23
N ASP A 25 15.10 9.03 7.89
CA ASP A 25 14.88 7.63 7.55
C ASP A 25 14.25 7.59 6.15
N LEU A 26 15.10 7.52 5.13
CA LEU A 26 14.66 7.40 3.75
C LEU A 26 13.98 6.04 3.67
N GLY A 27 12.66 6.06 3.47
CA GLY A 27 11.87 4.85 3.30
C GLY A 27 12.43 3.94 2.19
N PRO A 28 11.90 2.71 2.07
CA PRO A 28 12.44 1.75 1.11
C PRO A 28 12.41 2.32 -0.31
N VAL A 29 13.54 2.25 -1.00
CA VAL A 29 13.63 2.59 -2.43
C VAL A 29 13.06 1.43 -3.22
N LEU A 30 12.07 1.72 -4.07
CA LEU A 30 11.45 0.72 -4.93
C LEU A 30 12.22 0.60 -6.25
N ASP A 31 12.42 -0.63 -6.71
CA ASP A 31 13.01 -0.94 -8.01
C ASP A 31 11.93 -1.57 -8.90
N GLU A 32 11.48 -0.82 -9.91
CA GLU A 32 10.40 -1.25 -10.82
C GLU A 32 10.73 -2.56 -11.55
N THR A 33 12.01 -2.90 -11.72
CA THR A 33 12.43 -4.16 -12.36
C THR A 33 12.08 -5.39 -11.51
N THR A 34 11.79 -5.20 -10.23
CA THR A 34 11.42 -6.26 -9.27
C THR A 34 9.91 -6.39 -9.09
N PHE A 35 9.12 -5.55 -9.77
CA PHE A 35 7.67 -5.52 -9.55
C PHE A 35 7.00 -6.72 -10.20
N VAL A 36 6.18 -7.41 -9.41
CA VAL A 36 5.29 -8.47 -9.87
C VAL A 36 3.86 -7.99 -9.65
N ALA A 37 3.13 -7.78 -10.74
CA ALA A 37 1.72 -7.40 -10.70
C ALA A 37 0.87 -8.48 -10.01
N PRO A 38 -0.26 -8.12 -9.38
CA PRO A 38 -1.19 -9.12 -8.87
C PRO A 38 -1.74 -9.97 -10.02
N VAL A 39 -1.95 -11.26 -9.76
CA VAL A 39 -2.48 -12.21 -10.75
C VAL A 39 -3.82 -12.72 -10.25
N LEU A 40 -4.88 -12.57 -11.04
CA LEU A 40 -6.19 -13.11 -10.69
C LEU A 40 -6.13 -14.65 -10.64
N ILE A 41 -6.58 -15.21 -9.52
CA ILE A 41 -6.77 -16.65 -9.29
C ILE A 41 -8.22 -17.01 -9.58
N ASN A 42 -9.18 -16.19 -9.12
CA ASN A 42 -10.59 -16.37 -9.41
C ASN A 42 -11.26 -15.04 -9.79
N PRO A 43 -12.01 -14.98 -10.91
CA PRO A 43 -11.99 -15.96 -12.00
C PRO A 43 -10.66 -15.88 -12.77
N ALA A 44 -9.97 -17.02 -12.98
CA ALA A 44 -8.66 -17.05 -13.65
C ALA A 44 -8.72 -16.59 -15.11
N THR A 45 -9.87 -16.81 -15.76
CA THR A 45 -10.23 -16.35 -17.10
C THR A 45 -11.76 -16.27 -17.15
N ALA A 46 -12.35 -15.08 -17.30
CA ALA A 46 -13.80 -14.93 -17.44
C ALA A 46 -14.18 -14.61 -18.89
N THR A 47 -15.18 -15.33 -19.41
CA THR A 47 -16.03 -14.82 -20.51
C THR A 47 -16.86 -13.64 -20.00
N THR A 48 -17.28 -12.74 -20.88
CA THR A 48 -18.27 -11.70 -20.55
C THR A 48 -19.47 -12.32 -19.84
N VAL A 49 -19.89 -11.74 -18.73
CA VAL A 49 -21.06 -12.18 -17.96
C VAL A 49 -22.16 -11.14 -18.05
N GLU A 50 -23.38 -11.62 -18.24
CA GLU A 50 -24.60 -10.80 -18.19
C GLU A 50 -25.12 -10.74 -16.74
N LEU A 51 -25.17 -9.54 -16.17
CA LEU A 51 -25.72 -9.29 -14.84
C LEU A 51 -27.22 -8.99 -14.95
N LEU A 52 -28.05 -9.94 -14.51
CA LEU A 52 -29.51 -9.84 -14.60
C LEU A 52 -30.13 -9.25 -13.31
N PRO A 53 -31.09 -8.30 -13.41
CA PRO A 53 -31.70 -7.65 -12.24
C PRO A 53 -32.33 -8.61 -11.23
N GLU A 54 -32.92 -9.72 -11.70
CA GLU A 54 -33.52 -10.75 -10.84
C GLU A 54 -32.51 -11.44 -9.91
N ASN A 55 -31.22 -11.39 -10.24
CA ASN A 55 -30.13 -11.99 -9.48
C ASN A 55 -29.34 -10.98 -8.65
N ALA A 56 -29.75 -9.70 -8.62
CA ALA A 56 -29.01 -8.63 -7.93
C ALA A 56 -28.83 -8.86 -6.42
N ALA A 57 -29.68 -9.69 -5.80
CA ALA A 57 -29.56 -10.05 -4.38
C ALA A 57 -28.61 -11.24 -4.13
N ASN A 58 -28.20 -11.96 -5.17
CA ASN A 58 -27.34 -13.12 -5.06
C ASN A 58 -25.87 -12.68 -5.08
N LEU A 59 -25.02 -13.43 -4.38
CA LEU A 59 -23.58 -13.30 -4.55
C LEU A 59 -23.23 -13.66 -5.99
N TYR A 60 -22.62 -12.73 -6.71
CA TYR A 60 -22.18 -12.96 -8.08
C TYR A 60 -20.94 -13.86 -8.12
N GLU A 61 -19.85 -13.42 -7.50
CA GLU A 61 -18.55 -14.10 -7.54
C GLU A 61 -17.67 -13.66 -6.36
N GLU A 62 -16.74 -14.53 -5.96
CA GLU A 62 -15.65 -14.18 -5.03
C GLU A 62 -14.34 -14.01 -5.81
N PHE A 63 -13.76 -12.80 -5.74
CA PHE A 63 -12.53 -12.50 -6.47
C PHE A 63 -11.30 -12.79 -5.62
N GLU A 64 -10.36 -13.57 -6.17
CA GLU A 64 -9.11 -13.95 -5.52
C GLU A 64 -7.92 -13.61 -6.41
N TRP A 65 -6.81 -13.14 -5.83
CA TRP A 65 -5.59 -12.81 -6.54
C TRP A 65 -4.32 -13.08 -5.73
N GLU A 66 -3.23 -13.34 -6.45
CA GLU A 66 -1.89 -13.36 -5.86
C GLU A 66 -1.44 -11.95 -5.46
N LYS A 67 -0.78 -11.85 -4.31
CA LYS A 67 -0.26 -10.57 -3.79
C LYS A 67 0.81 -10.00 -4.72
N THR A 68 0.74 -8.70 -5.01
CA THR A 68 1.82 -7.98 -5.70
C THR A 68 3.11 -8.00 -4.88
N GLN A 69 4.25 -8.00 -5.57
CA GLN A 69 5.58 -7.92 -4.97
C GLN A 69 6.33 -6.71 -5.53
N TYR A 70 7.03 -5.98 -4.66
CA TYR A 70 7.80 -4.78 -5.01
C TYR A 70 9.31 -4.93 -4.74
N GLY A 71 9.82 -6.17 -4.63
CA GLY A 71 11.20 -6.46 -4.25
C GLY A 71 11.56 -6.16 -2.78
N VAL A 72 10.74 -5.37 -2.10
CA VAL A 72 10.85 -5.00 -0.69
C VAL A 72 9.52 -5.24 0.02
N ASN A 73 9.58 -5.41 1.34
CA ASN A 73 8.41 -5.65 2.17
C ASN A 73 7.65 -4.35 2.46
N VAL A 74 6.66 -4.06 1.63
CA VAL A 74 5.76 -2.91 1.75
C VAL A 74 4.30 -3.36 1.76
N SER A 75 3.43 -2.48 2.25
CA SER A 75 1.98 -2.68 2.14
C SER A 75 1.54 -2.41 0.70
N ALA A 76 0.58 -3.20 0.22
CA ALA A 76 -0.04 -3.02 -1.09
C ALA A 76 -1.52 -2.68 -0.93
N THR A 77 -2.03 -1.81 -1.80
CA THR A 77 -3.45 -1.47 -1.90
C THR A 77 -3.97 -1.97 -3.24
N TYR A 78 -5.14 -2.61 -3.23
CA TYR A 78 -5.81 -3.14 -4.42
C TYR A 78 -7.15 -2.46 -4.57
N VAL A 79 -7.50 -2.17 -5.82
CA VAL A 79 -8.83 -1.74 -6.23
C VAL A 79 -9.34 -2.77 -7.23
N LEU A 80 -10.51 -3.33 -6.97
CA LEU A 80 -11.21 -4.18 -7.91
C LEU A 80 -12.16 -3.30 -8.73
N GLU A 81 -12.05 -3.38 -10.04
CA GLU A 81 -12.84 -2.59 -10.98
C GLU A 81 -13.63 -3.50 -11.93
N ILE A 82 -14.80 -3.02 -12.35
CA ILE A 82 -15.63 -3.64 -13.39
C ILE A 82 -16.01 -2.58 -14.41
N ASP A 83 -16.12 -2.98 -15.66
CA ASP A 83 -16.59 -2.15 -16.76
C ASP A 83 -17.53 -2.97 -17.64
N ASP A 84 -18.44 -2.30 -18.35
CA ASP A 84 -19.28 -2.90 -19.39
C ASP A 84 -18.59 -2.94 -20.76
N ASN A 85 -17.38 -2.37 -20.87
CA ASN A 85 -16.51 -2.41 -22.04
C ASN A 85 -15.18 -3.14 -21.76
N GLU A 86 -14.72 -3.96 -22.71
CA GLU A 86 -13.48 -4.76 -22.61
C GLU A 86 -12.21 -3.91 -22.48
N ASP A 87 -12.24 -2.66 -22.94
CA ASP A 87 -11.10 -1.74 -22.88
C ASP A 87 -10.98 -0.98 -21.54
N PHE A 88 -11.94 -1.17 -20.62
CA PHE A 88 -12.00 -0.45 -19.35
C PHE A 88 -11.92 1.08 -19.54
N SER A 89 -12.65 1.64 -20.51
CA SER A 89 -12.66 3.07 -20.80
C SER A 89 -13.42 3.92 -19.78
N SER A 90 -14.32 3.33 -18.98
CA SER A 90 -15.08 4.02 -17.93
C SER A 90 -15.38 3.11 -16.71
N PRO A 91 -14.34 2.57 -16.04
CA PRO A 91 -14.52 1.53 -15.05
C PRO A 91 -15.18 2.06 -13.77
N GLN A 92 -15.85 1.16 -13.06
CA GLN A 92 -16.42 1.39 -11.74
C GLN A 92 -15.65 0.59 -10.70
N SER A 93 -15.22 1.26 -9.62
CA SER A 93 -14.59 0.58 -8.48
C SER A 93 -15.65 -0.15 -7.65
N LEU A 94 -15.48 -1.46 -7.48
CA LEU A 94 -16.38 -2.30 -6.68
C LEU A 94 -15.94 -2.41 -5.22
N ALA A 95 -14.64 -2.58 -5.01
CA ALA A 95 -14.07 -2.83 -3.70
C ALA A 95 -12.62 -2.38 -3.61
N GLN A 96 -12.17 -2.11 -2.38
CA GLN A 96 -10.78 -1.81 -2.07
C GLN A 96 -10.30 -2.73 -0.95
N SER A 97 -9.09 -3.25 -1.08
CA SER A 97 -8.44 -4.09 -0.07
C SER A 97 -6.98 -3.70 0.12
N SER A 98 -6.40 -4.07 1.24
CA SER A 98 -4.99 -3.82 1.53
C SER A 98 -4.31 -5.07 2.06
N ALA A 99 -3.14 -5.41 1.51
CA ALA A 99 -2.26 -6.40 2.09
C ALA A 99 -1.17 -5.69 2.91
N PRO A 100 -1.16 -5.83 4.25
CA PRO A 100 -0.15 -5.20 5.07
C PRO A 100 1.24 -5.80 4.77
N ARG A 101 2.29 -5.05 5.13
CA ARG A 101 3.65 -5.59 5.21
C ARG A 101 3.68 -6.77 6.20
N SER A 102 4.38 -7.85 5.84
CA SER A 102 4.55 -9.03 6.69
C SER A 102 5.75 -8.83 7.62
N TRP A 103 5.56 -8.84 8.95
CA TRP A 103 6.63 -8.60 9.93
C TRP A 103 7.61 -9.76 10.06
#